data_AF-A0A1G0EXV6-F1
#
_entry.id   AF-A0A1G0EXV6-F1
#
_cell.length_a   1.000
_cell.length_b   1.000
_cell.length_c   1.000
_cell.angle_alpha   90.00
_cell.angle_beta   90.00
_cell.angle_gamma   90.00
#
_symmetry.space_group_name_H-M   'P 1'
#
loop_
_entity.id
_entity.type
_entity.pdbx_description
1 polymer ?
#
loop_
_entity_poly.entity_id
_entity_poly.type
_entity_poly.pdbx_seq_one_letter_code
_entity_poly.pdbx_strand_id
1 'polypeptide(L)' 'RVITGETLKVEIIPGDIGSAIVLDKVLLVSDGEKLSVGKPLLLGATVAATIVSHGRGDKVRIFKMRRRKHYQKNQGHR' A
#
# COMPACT_ATOMS: atom_id res chain seq x y z
N ARG A 1 0.00 -9.30 -3.10
CA ARG A 1 0.69 -10.16 -4.08
C ARG A 1 1.24 -9.24 -5.15
N VAL A 2 2.42 -9.52 -5.68
CA VAL A 2 3.08 -8.68 -6.68
C VAL A 2 3.67 -9.58 -7.76
N ILE A 3 3.74 -9.08 -8.99
CA ILE A 3 4.45 -9.70 -10.12
C ILE A 3 5.55 -8.75 -10.59
N THR A 4 6.62 -9.28 -11.17
CA THR A 4 7.69 -8.48 -11.75
C THR A 4 7.15 -7.53 -12.82
N GLY A 5 7.50 -6.24 -12.71
CA GLY A 5 7.05 -5.18 -13.62
C GLY A 5 5.66 -4.59 -13.32
N GLU A 6 4.94 -5.12 -12.31
CA GLU A 6 3.65 -4.58 -11.91
C GLU A 6 3.79 -3.24 -11.16
N THR A 7 2.90 -2.29 -11.45
CA THR A 7 2.80 -1.04 -10.67
C THR A 7 1.73 -1.18 -9.61
N LEU A 8 2.09 -0.93 -8.35
CA LEU A 8 1.21 -1.11 -7.20
C LEU A 8 1.00 0.22 -6.48
N LYS A 9 -0.24 0.45 -6.07
CA LYS A 9 -0.57 1.57 -5.18
C LYS A 9 -0.50 1.09 -3.74
N VAL A 10 0.36 1.73 -2.96
CA VAL A 10 0.62 1.42 -1.55
C VAL A 10 0.43 2.67 -0.69
N GLU A 11 0.44 2.49 0.63
CA GLU A 11 0.48 3.62 1.58
C GLU A 11 1.76 4.46 1.38
N ILE A 12 1.76 5.67 1.93
CA ILE A 12 2.86 6.60 1.76
C ILE A 12 4.17 6.04 2.31
N ILE A 13 5.21 6.04 1.48
CA ILE A 13 6.57 5.63 1.84
C ILE A 13 7.48 6.84 1.67
N PRO A 14 8.35 7.16 2.65
CA PRO A 14 9.32 8.24 2.50
C PRO A 14 10.34 7.91 1.41
N GLY A 15 10.65 8.89 0.57
CA GLY A 15 11.64 8.77 -0.51
C GLY A 15 11.26 9.61 -1.73
N ASP A 16 12.23 9.94 -2.55
CA ASP A 16 12.01 10.75 -3.75
C ASP A 16 11.53 9.88 -4.93
N ILE A 17 10.81 10.49 -5.87
CA ILE A 17 10.41 9.82 -7.12
C ILE A 17 11.68 9.34 -7.85
N GLY A 18 11.69 8.08 -8.28
CA GLY A 18 12.84 7.41 -8.88
C GLY A 18 13.76 6.71 -7.89
N SER A 19 13.56 6.88 -6.59
CA SER A 19 14.34 6.16 -5.57
C SER A 19 13.98 4.68 -5.54
N ALA A 20 15.00 3.83 -5.37
CA ALA A 20 14.82 2.40 -5.15
C ALA A 20 14.44 2.13 -3.68
N ILE A 21 13.46 1.26 -3.48
CA ILE A 21 13.04 0.74 -2.17
C ILE A 21 13.25 -0.77 -2.18
N VAL A 22 13.78 -1.30 -1.08
CA VAL A 22 13.88 -2.74 -0.84
C VAL A 22 12.85 -3.12 0.22
N LEU A 23 11.96 -4.05 -0.14
CA LEU A 23 11.02 -4.68 0.78
C LEU A 23 11.63 -6.02 1.23
N ASP A 24 12.12 -6.04 2.45
CA ASP A 24 12.78 -7.19 3.10
C ASP A 24 11.80 -8.16 3.77
N LYS A 25 10.60 -7.69 4.10
CA LYS A 25 9.56 -8.49 4.75
C LYS A 25 8.71 -9.26 3.75
N VAL A 26 9.31 -10.29 3.16
CA VAL A 26 8.61 -11.19 2.23
C VAL A 26 8.01 -12.38 3.00
N LEU A 27 6.71 -12.62 2.79
CA LEU A 27 5.97 -13.71 3.45
C LEU A 27 6.02 -15.01 2.64
N LEU A 28 5.98 -14.90 1.31
CA LEU A 28 5.83 -16.03 0.40
C LEU A 28 6.39 -15.67 -0.98
N VAL A 29 7.08 -16.64 -1.60
CA VAL A 29 7.55 -16.55 -2.99
C VAL A 29 7.10 -17.82 -3.73
N SER A 30 6.63 -17.64 -4.97
CA SER A 30 6.27 -18.74 -5.86
C SER A 30 6.83 -18.46 -7.25
N ASP A 31 7.53 -19.44 -7.82
CA ASP A 31 8.10 -19.42 -9.18
C ASP A 31 7.29 -20.30 -10.17
N GLY A 32 6.11 -20.78 -9.76
CA GLY A 32 5.23 -21.63 -10.55
C GLY A 32 5.36 -23.14 -10.26
N GLU A 33 6.55 -23.59 -9.87
CA GLU A 33 6.80 -25.01 -9.52
C GLU A 33 7.07 -25.20 -8.03
N LYS A 34 7.76 -24.25 -7.41
CA LYS A 34 8.16 -24.26 -6.01
C LYS A 34 7.44 -23.14 -5.26
N LEU A 35 6.91 -23.49 -4.09
CA LEU A 35 6.31 -22.56 -3.16
C LEU A 35 7.17 -22.49 -1.90
N SER A 36 7.78 -21.32 -1.66
CA SER A 36 8.54 -21.05 -0.45
C SER A 36 7.72 -20.17 0.49
N VAL A 37 7.37 -20.71 1.66
CA VAL A 37 6.51 -20.04 2.64
C VAL A 37 7.32 -19.70 3.90
N GLY A 38 7.27 -18.45 4.33
CA GLY A 38 7.92 -17.97 5.54
C GLY A 38 7.19 -18.41 6.82
N LYS A 39 7.94 -18.47 7.93
CA LYS A 39 7.41 -18.72 9.29
C LYS A 39 8.11 -17.79 10.29
N PRO A 40 7.75 -16.51 10.44
CA PRO A 40 6.71 -15.72 9.77
C PRO A 40 7.18 -14.99 8.49
N LEU A 41 8.48 -14.83 8.30
CA LEU A 41 9.10 -14.21 7.12
C LEU A 41 9.97 -15.26 6.42
N LEU A 42 10.20 -15.06 5.12
CA LEU A 42 11.12 -15.85 4.32
C LEU A 42 12.50 -15.19 4.35
N LEU A 43 13.45 -15.82 5.04
CA LEU A 43 14.81 -15.28 5.18
C LEU A 43 15.53 -15.25 3.81
N GLY A 44 16.17 -14.11 3.51
CA GLY A 44 16.93 -13.91 2.27
C GLY A 44 16.10 -13.50 1.05
N ALA A 45 14.78 -13.50 1.14
CA ALA A 45 13.91 -12.99 0.09
C ALA A 45 13.74 -11.47 0.22
N THR A 46 13.97 -10.75 -0.87
CA THR A 46 13.76 -9.30 -0.95
C THR A 46 13.05 -8.94 -2.24
N VAL A 47 12.28 -7.85 -2.23
CA VAL A 47 11.66 -7.28 -3.43
C VAL A 47 12.19 -5.87 -3.63
N ALA A 48 12.91 -5.65 -4.72
CA ALA A 48 13.32 -4.33 -5.15
C ALA A 48 12.19 -3.67 -5.97
N ALA A 49 11.85 -2.43 -5.62
CA ALA A 49 10.86 -1.61 -6.29
C ALA A 49 11.39 -0.18 -6.49
N THR A 50 10.77 0.58 -7.38
CA THR A 50 11.10 1.99 -7.61
C THR A 50 9.87 2.86 -7.35
N ILE A 51 10.04 4.00 -6.70
CA ILE A 51 8.95 4.97 -6.52
C ILE A 51 8.64 5.63 -7.85
N VAL A 52 7.49 5.30 -8.44
CA VAL A 52 7.06 5.90 -9.71
C VAL A 52 6.40 7.26 -9.51
N SER A 53 5.58 7.40 -8.47
CA SER A 53 4.89 8.66 -8.19
C SER A 53 4.41 8.72 -6.74
N HIS A 54 4.24 9.96 -6.24
CA HIS A 54 3.51 10.24 -5.01
C HIS A 54 2.21 10.94 -5.34
N GLY A 55 1.15 10.65 -4.57
CA GLY A 55 -0.15 11.22 -4.83
C GLY A 55 -1.09 11.13 -3.65
N ARG A 56 -2.22 11.84 -3.77
CA ARG A 56 -3.33 11.78 -2.82
C ARG A 56 -4.49 11.06 -3.46
N GLY A 57 -5.21 10.28 -2.67
CA GLY A 57 -6.41 9.60 -3.12
C GLY A 57 -7.53 10.55 -3.54
N ASP A 58 -8.58 9.94 -4.06
CA ASP A 58 -9.82 10.64 -4.35
C ASP A 58 -10.44 11.16 -3.04
N LYS A 59 -11.12 12.30 -3.14
CA LYS A 59 -11.69 12.95 -1.97
C LYS A 59 -12.89 12.16 -1.45
N VAL A 60 -12.74 11.57 -0.28
CA VAL A 60 -13.85 10.94 0.44
C VAL A 60 -14.63 12.01 1.20
N ARG A 61 -15.95 12.04 1.02
CA ARG A 61 -16.85 12.94 1.76
C ARG A 61 -17.42 12.21 2.97
N ILE A 62 -17.12 12.73 4.14
CA ILE A 62 -17.64 12.25 5.42
C ILE A 62 -18.80 13.16 5.83
N PHE A 63 -19.99 12.57 5.92
CA PHE A 63 -21.21 13.24 6.36
C PHE A 63 -21.67 12.64 7.69
N LYS A 64 -21.85 13.48 8.72
CA LYS A 64 -22.40 13.07 10.01
C LYS A 64 -23.64 13.91 10.31
N MET A 65 -24.77 13.26 10.58
CA MET A 65 -26.03 13.94 10.94
C MET A 65 -26.70 13.22 12.09
N ARG A 66 -27.31 13.98 13.01
CA ARG A 66 -28.19 13.45 14.06
C ARG A 66 -29.57 14.06 13.90
N ARG A 67 -30.55 13.22 13.57
CA ARG A 67 -31.95 13.65 13.35
C ARG A 67 -32.50 14.36 14.60
N ARG A 68 -33.26 15.44 14.41
CA ARG A 68 -33.94 16.20 15.47
C ARG A 68 -33.02 16.81 16.55
N LYS A 69 -31.71 16.83 16.32
CA LYS A 69 -30.72 17.40 17.26
C LYS A 69 -29.96 18.60 16.70
N HIS A 70 -30.43 19.16 15.58
CA HIS A 70 -29.79 20.28 14.88
C HIS A 70 -28.27 20.08 14.72
N TYR A 71 -27.85 18.83 14.46
CA TYR A 71 -26.46 18.46 14.31
C TYR A 71 -26.23 17.86 12.93
N GLN A 72 -25.34 18.50 12.17
CA GLN A 72 -24.88 18.11 10.85
C GLN A 72 -23.42 18.56 10.70
N LYS A 73 -22.55 17.69 10.21
CA LYS A 73 -21.13 17.95 9.95
C LYS A 73 -20.72 17.34 8.63
N ASN A 74 -20.00 18.12 7.83
CA ASN A 74 -19.42 17.71 6.56
C ASN A 74 -17.89 17.81 6.68
N GLN A 75 -17.15 16.80 6.23
CA GLN A 75 -15.69 16.81 6.20
C GLN A 75 -15.19 16.10 4.95
N GLY A 76 -14.11 16.59 4.35
CA GLY A 76 -13.38 15.88 3.29
C GLY A 76 -12.16 15.16 3.87
N HIS A 77 -11.81 14.00 3.32
CA HIS A 77 -10.57 13.29 3.59
C HIS A 77 -9.89 12.91 2.28
N ARG A 78 -8.56 13.05 2.23
CA ARG A 78 -7.68 12.76 1.10
C ARG A 78 -6.29 12.45 1.60
#